data_AF-A0A535I098-F1
#
_entry.id   AF-A0A535I098-F1
#
_cell.length_a   1.000
_cell.length_b   1.000
_cell.length_c   1.000
_cell.angle_alpha   90.00
_cell.angle_beta   90.00
_cell.angle_gamma   90.00
#
_symmetry.space_group_name_H-M   'P 1'
#
loop_
_entity.id
_entity.type
_entity.pdbx_description
1 polymer ?
#
loop_
_entity_poly.entity_id
_entity_poly.type
_entity_poly.pdbx_seq_one_letter_code
_entity_poly.pdbx_strand_id
1 'polypeptide(L)'
;MIKITRRRALGLLASAAGAAGVATLFDPKVLYGQDTGSALAIDGRVVVVGIPGASAIAAIGTFLRGGPIHDNPTLAAFTQPGRVLDAARLVVGSTSNFGAPKANQDQLEGSFLSVDPRGGSILEVPPTFAGAGDQASTQGGAVQMYSAQSPAWRNGFYNPAAVTAAQTGVTNPLGISINNAFGRLWPANAPYGLDGPGSSTIDDPDGRPLKGAPNAITGGVYFGDLTGRRPAQVIPGALTKGAVGTAFLGHSPDGSGRAVFCVIVADGSVVQEHTGKGLDGLAPGGTVQPLVGSSWSDLEDGDPAVLTTPRLGALVNYAGAIVLYVSQPFDNSILALGLETGGTSGSQVFMPTSSRTIRSSALDQPVDLAPVNIETEDPNWASNTTLEENSDFYVCNRGNGTVVRMRQDGSVVDVRHVRARGRAFGGARLNGIATSSDHSRIWVSYVGRLPGLDDRSGGVLEIPAF
;
A
#
# COMPACT_ATOMS: atom_id res chain seq x y z
N MET A 1 33.63 -17.40 27.55
CA MET A 1 32.40 -17.71 28.30
C MET A 1 31.34 -16.69 27.88
N ILE A 2 30.51 -17.04 26.89
CA ILE A 2 29.63 -16.10 26.17
C ILE A 2 28.34 -15.93 26.96
N LYS A 3 28.06 -14.70 27.41
CA LYS A 3 26.80 -14.35 28.09
C LYS A 3 25.68 -14.23 27.05
N ILE A 4 24.80 -15.23 27.04
CA ILE A 4 23.53 -15.18 26.30
C ILE A 4 22.58 -14.27 27.08
N THR A 5 22.10 -13.19 26.46
CA THR A 5 21.15 -12.24 27.05
C THR A 5 19.71 -12.77 26.97
N ARG A 6 18.91 -12.46 28.00
CA ARG A 6 17.52 -12.94 28.24
C ARG A 6 16.55 -12.80 27.05
N ARG A 7 16.82 -11.94 26.06
CA ARG A 7 15.98 -11.78 24.86
C ARG A 7 16.00 -13.00 23.91
N ARG A 8 17.05 -13.83 23.94
CA ARG A 8 17.11 -15.06 23.13
C ARG A 8 16.36 -16.25 23.73
N ALA A 9 15.99 -16.20 25.01
CA ALA A 9 15.33 -17.31 25.70
C ALA A 9 13.80 -17.29 25.58
N LEU A 10 13.19 -16.15 25.25
CA LEU A 10 11.73 -16.03 25.14
C LEU A 10 11.14 -16.39 23.77
N GLY A 11 11.97 -16.57 22.74
CA GLY A 11 11.50 -16.92 21.38
C GLY A 11 11.09 -18.38 21.18
N LEU A 12 11.13 -19.23 22.22
CA LEU A 12 10.96 -20.68 22.11
C LEU A 12 9.68 -21.25 22.73
N LEU A 13 8.77 -20.44 23.29
CA LEU A 13 7.70 -20.97 24.17
C LEU A 13 6.27 -20.42 23.94
N ALA A 14 5.92 -19.97 22.74
CA ALA A 14 4.53 -19.58 22.46
C ALA A 14 4.03 -20.08 21.10
N SER A 15 3.48 -21.30 21.08
CA SER A 15 2.48 -21.71 20.07
C SER A 15 1.89 -23.09 20.41
N ALA A 16 0.83 -23.10 21.22
CA ALA A 16 -0.13 -24.19 21.24
C ALA A 16 -1.50 -23.68 21.72
N ALA A 17 -2.55 -24.14 21.02
CA ALA A 17 -3.99 -23.85 21.14
C ALA A 17 -4.48 -22.65 20.31
N GLY A 18 -5.41 -22.78 19.36
CA GLY A 18 -6.13 -23.92 18.81
C GLY A 18 -7.20 -23.42 17.84
N ALA A 19 -7.26 -23.98 16.63
CA ALA A 19 -8.41 -23.88 15.73
C ALA A 19 -8.39 -25.11 14.82
N ALA A 20 -9.41 -25.96 14.94
CA ALA A 20 -9.52 -27.21 14.20
C ALA A 20 -10.13 -26.94 12.82
N GLY A 21 -9.41 -27.38 11.77
CA GLY A 21 -9.87 -27.41 10.38
C GLY A 21 -8.93 -26.68 9.42
N VAL A 22 -8.11 -27.44 8.68
CA VAL A 22 -7.11 -27.01 7.65
C VAL A 22 -5.71 -26.56 8.16
N ALA A 23 -5.27 -26.97 9.36
CA ALA A 23 -4.03 -26.49 9.97
C ALA A 23 -2.75 -27.37 9.78
N THR A 24 -2.60 -28.12 8.69
CA THR A 24 -1.44 -29.05 8.53
C THR A 24 -0.56 -28.81 7.29
N LEU A 25 -0.36 -27.57 6.85
CA LEU A 25 0.49 -27.29 5.67
C LEU A 25 1.67 -26.33 5.84
N PHE A 26 1.96 -25.77 7.02
CA PHE A 26 2.98 -24.71 7.09
C PHE A 26 3.99 -24.93 8.22
N ASP A 27 5.15 -25.49 7.86
CA ASP A 27 6.38 -25.38 8.64
C ASP A 27 7.21 -24.22 8.05
N PRO A 28 7.21 -23.02 8.64
CA PRO A 28 7.84 -21.85 8.05
C PRO A 28 9.37 -21.99 8.07
N LYS A 29 9.98 -22.03 6.87
CA LYS A 29 11.44 -21.94 6.75
C LYS A 29 11.91 -20.53 7.09
N VAL A 30 12.93 -20.44 7.94
CA VAL A 30 13.57 -19.17 8.35
C VAL A 30 14.90 -19.00 7.59
N LEU A 31 15.07 -17.84 6.95
CA LEU A 31 16.32 -17.43 6.31
C LEU A 31 16.99 -16.31 7.13
N TYR A 32 18.32 -16.36 7.28
CA TYR A 32 19.13 -15.34 7.95
C TYR A 32 20.08 -14.68 6.94
N GLY A 33 19.97 -13.35 6.77
CA GLY A 33 20.93 -12.58 5.97
C GLY A 33 22.24 -12.28 6.72
N GLN A 34 23.34 -12.08 6.00
CA GLN A 34 24.62 -11.60 6.55
C GLN A 34 24.66 -10.07 6.63
N ASP A 35 25.33 -9.53 7.65
CA ASP A 35 25.28 -8.11 8.06
C ASP A 35 26.57 -7.35 7.66
N THR A 36 26.42 -6.07 7.29
CA THR A 36 27.55 -5.15 6.99
C THR A 36 27.36 -3.80 7.69
N GLY A 37 28.11 -3.56 8.77
CA GLY A 37 28.49 -2.23 9.28
C GLY A 37 27.38 -1.30 9.82
N SER A 38 27.79 -0.21 10.47
CA SER A 38 26.86 0.86 10.90
C SER A 38 26.23 1.54 9.68
N ALA A 39 24.90 1.60 9.62
CA ALA A 39 24.18 2.20 8.50
C ALA A 39 24.58 3.66 8.25
N LEU A 40 24.90 3.99 7.00
CA LEU A 40 25.29 5.34 6.59
C LEU A 40 24.06 6.26 6.57
N ALA A 41 24.26 7.55 6.83
CA ALA A 41 23.20 8.54 6.69
C ALA A 41 22.90 8.85 5.22
N ILE A 42 21.64 9.11 4.90
CA ILE A 42 21.20 9.70 3.63
C ILE A 42 20.31 10.92 3.90
N ASP A 43 20.67 12.06 3.32
CA ASP A 43 19.90 13.30 3.47
C ASP A 43 18.77 13.35 2.44
N GLY A 44 17.54 13.44 2.92
CA GLY A 44 16.34 13.61 2.13
C GLY A 44 15.98 15.06 1.89
N ARG A 45 15.59 15.35 0.65
CA ARG A 45 14.97 16.60 0.22
C ARG A 45 13.51 16.58 0.62
N VAL A 46 13.07 17.58 1.39
CA VAL A 46 11.65 17.75 1.72
C VAL A 46 10.91 18.21 0.46
N VAL A 47 9.96 17.40 -0.03
CA VAL A 47 9.19 17.69 -1.24
C VAL A 47 7.91 18.43 -0.89
N VAL A 48 7.14 17.88 0.04
CA VAL A 48 5.83 18.40 0.44
C VAL A 48 5.61 18.21 1.93
N VAL A 49 4.95 19.17 2.56
CA VAL A 49 4.55 19.13 3.98
C VAL A 49 3.08 19.50 4.17
N GLY A 50 2.53 19.15 5.33
CA GLY A 50 1.14 19.41 5.66
C GLY A 50 0.21 18.34 5.12
N ILE A 51 0.66 17.09 5.07
CA ILE A 51 -0.16 15.92 4.74
C ILE A 51 -0.37 15.11 6.02
N PRO A 52 -1.44 15.38 6.81
CA PRO A 52 -1.67 14.69 8.07
C PRO A 52 -1.81 13.19 7.86
N GLY A 53 -1.11 12.42 8.71
CA GLY A 53 -1.14 10.96 8.64
C GLY A 53 -0.62 10.37 7.33
N ALA A 54 0.26 11.09 6.62
CA ALA A 54 0.79 10.71 5.30
C ALA A 54 1.11 9.21 5.25
N SER A 55 0.42 8.49 4.38
CA SER A 55 0.34 7.03 4.39
C SER A 55 0.95 6.41 3.13
N ALA A 56 0.15 5.65 2.39
CA ALA A 56 0.54 4.99 1.16
C ALA A 56 1.08 6.01 0.15
N ILE A 57 2.14 5.64 -0.55
CA ILE A 57 2.78 6.47 -1.58
C ILE A 57 3.08 5.62 -2.80
N ALA A 58 2.83 6.16 -3.99
CA ALA A 58 3.20 5.52 -5.25
C ALA A 58 3.58 6.58 -6.28
N ALA A 59 4.56 6.27 -7.12
CA ALA A 59 4.82 7.02 -8.34
C ALA A 59 3.81 6.60 -9.40
N ILE A 60 3.27 7.56 -10.15
CA ILE A 60 2.23 7.27 -11.14
C ILE A 60 2.82 6.51 -12.33
N GLY A 61 3.97 6.96 -12.84
CA GLY A 61 4.63 6.32 -13.98
C GLY A 61 3.79 6.38 -15.26
N THR A 62 4.23 5.63 -16.27
CA THR A 62 3.57 5.61 -17.59
C THR A 62 2.54 4.50 -17.66
N PHE A 63 1.36 4.79 -18.22
CA PHE A 63 0.36 3.77 -18.54
C PHE A 63 0.65 3.15 -19.90
N LEU A 64 0.64 1.82 -19.98
CA LEU A 64 1.08 1.09 -21.16
C LEU A 64 0.04 1.04 -22.26
N ARG A 65 0.52 0.93 -23.50
CA ARG A 65 -0.31 0.70 -24.69
C ARG A 65 -1.07 -0.62 -24.55
N GLY A 66 -2.32 -0.66 -25.03
CA GLY A 66 -3.23 -1.79 -24.80
C GLY A 66 -4.05 -1.64 -23.51
N GLY A 67 -3.64 -0.73 -22.62
CA GLY A 67 -4.34 -0.39 -21.40
C GLY A 67 -5.46 0.66 -21.63
N PRO A 68 -6.56 0.61 -20.86
CA PRO A 68 -7.69 1.51 -21.04
C PRO A 68 -7.37 2.99 -20.79
N ILE A 69 -6.41 3.34 -19.92
CA ILE A 69 -6.01 4.75 -19.75
C ILE A 69 -5.31 5.27 -21.00
N HIS A 70 -4.32 4.53 -21.51
CA HIS A 70 -3.54 4.96 -22.67
C HIS A 70 -4.40 5.02 -23.93
N ASP A 71 -5.19 3.96 -24.20
CA ASP A 71 -5.89 3.80 -25.47
C ASP A 71 -7.23 4.56 -25.55
N ASN A 72 -7.76 5.05 -24.43
CA ASN A 72 -8.95 5.89 -24.41
C ASN A 72 -8.57 7.38 -24.26
N PRO A 73 -8.78 8.23 -25.29
CA PRO A 73 -8.39 9.63 -25.24
C PRO A 73 -8.99 10.43 -24.07
N THR A 74 -10.20 10.07 -23.63
CA THR A 74 -10.86 10.73 -22.48
C THR A 74 -10.12 10.45 -21.18
N LEU A 75 -9.61 9.23 -21.03
CA LEU A 75 -8.87 8.79 -19.85
C LEU A 75 -7.41 9.26 -19.93
N ALA A 76 -6.78 9.17 -21.10
CA ALA A 76 -5.43 9.65 -21.35
C ALA A 76 -5.27 11.15 -21.07
N ALA A 77 -6.34 11.95 -21.20
CA ALA A 77 -6.34 13.37 -20.86
C ALA A 77 -5.99 13.65 -19.38
N PHE A 78 -6.20 12.70 -18.46
CA PHE A 78 -5.82 12.82 -17.05
C PHE A 78 -4.32 12.57 -16.80
N THR A 79 -3.61 12.01 -17.79
CA THR A 79 -2.19 11.66 -17.72
C THR A 79 -1.27 12.69 -18.37
N GLN A 80 -1.84 13.71 -19.02
CA GLN A 80 -1.04 14.75 -19.67
C GLN A 80 -0.21 15.53 -18.64
N PRO A 81 0.90 16.16 -19.07
CA PRO A 81 1.72 16.97 -18.18
C PRO A 81 0.91 17.96 -17.33
N GLY A 82 1.17 17.99 -16.02
CA GLY A 82 0.49 18.84 -15.05
C GLY A 82 -0.90 18.34 -14.60
N ARG A 83 -1.41 17.25 -15.16
CA ARG A 83 -2.70 16.65 -14.76
C ARG A 83 -2.54 15.70 -13.58
N VAL A 84 -3.66 15.30 -12.98
CA VAL A 84 -3.70 14.52 -11.73
C VAL A 84 -2.99 13.17 -11.82
N LEU A 85 -2.90 12.56 -13.02
CA LEU A 85 -2.15 11.33 -13.27
C LEU A 85 -0.94 11.55 -14.22
N ASP A 86 -0.35 12.74 -14.25
CA ASP A 86 0.94 12.96 -14.93
C ASP A 86 1.97 11.96 -14.39
N ALA A 87 2.67 11.28 -15.31
CA ALA A 87 3.64 10.22 -15.01
C ALA A 87 4.75 10.65 -14.03
N ALA A 88 5.06 11.94 -13.97
CA ALA A 88 6.08 12.48 -13.06
C ALA A 88 5.57 12.72 -11.62
N ARG A 89 4.28 12.53 -11.35
CA ARG A 89 3.66 12.81 -10.05
C ARG A 89 3.65 11.60 -9.13
N LEU A 90 3.40 11.89 -7.87
CA LEU A 90 3.20 10.94 -6.78
C LEU A 90 1.75 10.96 -6.35
N VAL A 91 1.22 9.81 -5.97
CA VAL A 91 -0.03 9.71 -5.22
C VAL A 91 0.31 9.44 -3.76
N VAL A 92 -0.21 10.26 -2.85
CA VAL A 92 0.11 10.22 -1.41
C VAL A 92 -1.17 10.21 -0.58
N GLY A 93 -1.32 9.19 0.27
CA GLY A 93 -2.47 9.04 1.15
C GLY A 93 -2.41 9.99 2.35
N SER A 94 -3.56 10.42 2.83
CA SER A 94 -3.74 11.35 3.96
C SER A 94 -4.95 10.93 4.79
N THR A 95 -4.92 11.19 6.09
CA THR A 95 -6.05 10.99 7.00
C THR A 95 -7.02 12.18 7.02
N SER A 96 -6.81 13.19 6.17
CA SER A 96 -7.65 14.40 6.09
C SER A 96 -8.37 14.50 4.75
N ASN A 97 -9.55 15.09 4.79
CA ASN A 97 -10.28 15.55 3.60
C ASN A 97 -9.90 16.97 3.15
N PHE A 98 -8.98 17.64 3.85
CA PHE A 98 -8.54 19.01 3.56
C PHE A 98 -9.69 20.02 3.46
N GLY A 99 -10.63 19.93 4.41
CA GLY A 99 -11.82 20.77 4.50
C GLY A 99 -13.02 20.29 3.69
N ALA A 100 -12.87 19.30 2.81
CA ALA A 100 -14.01 18.73 2.08
C ALA A 100 -14.98 18.03 3.05
N PRO A 101 -16.31 18.18 2.85
CA PRO A 101 -17.29 17.53 3.72
C PRO A 101 -17.22 16.02 3.58
N LYS A 102 -17.46 15.30 4.68
CA LYS A 102 -17.50 13.83 4.71
C LYS A 102 -18.68 13.29 3.90
N ALA A 103 -18.45 12.23 3.12
CA ALA A 103 -19.53 11.49 2.47
C ALA A 103 -20.37 10.73 3.49
N ASN A 104 -19.72 9.99 4.39
CA ASN A 104 -20.34 9.19 5.43
C ASN A 104 -19.78 9.64 6.79
N GLN A 105 -20.64 10.05 7.70
CA GLN A 105 -20.25 10.72 8.95
C GLN A 105 -19.62 9.77 9.97
N ASP A 106 -19.96 8.50 9.90
CA ASP A 106 -19.49 7.40 10.76
C ASP A 106 -18.12 6.83 10.33
N GLN A 107 -17.68 7.11 9.10
CA GLN A 107 -16.38 6.67 8.58
C GLN A 107 -15.28 7.70 8.85
N LEU A 108 -14.03 7.29 8.89
CA LEU A 108 -12.88 8.17 8.99
C LEU A 108 -12.71 8.99 7.69
N GLU A 109 -12.18 10.21 7.85
CA GLU A 109 -11.71 11.00 6.71
C GLU A 109 -10.55 10.31 6.00
N GLY A 110 -10.28 10.76 4.78
CA GLY A 110 -9.04 10.43 4.11
C GLY A 110 -9.10 10.78 2.64
N SER A 111 -7.92 10.99 2.08
CA SER A 111 -7.76 11.36 0.68
C SER A 111 -6.48 10.82 0.10
N PHE A 112 -6.44 10.77 -1.22
CA PHE A 112 -5.21 10.68 -1.99
C PHE A 112 -4.95 12.03 -2.65
N LEU A 113 -3.75 12.54 -2.48
CA LEU A 113 -3.24 13.74 -3.17
C LEU A 113 -2.35 13.32 -4.33
N SER A 114 -2.50 13.99 -5.46
CA SER A 114 -1.53 13.95 -6.55
C SER A 114 -0.54 15.11 -6.41
N VAL A 115 0.72 14.78 -6.16
CA VAL A 115 1.80 15.73 -5.86
C VAL A 115 2.82 15.70 -6.99
N ASP A 116 3.14 16.85 -7.56
CA ASP A 116 4.25 17.03 -8.48
C ASP A 116 5.54 17.28 -7.68
N PRO A 117 6.48 16.32 -7.61
CA PRO A 117 7.70 16.48 -6.83
C PRO A 117 8.78 17.33 -7.52
N ARG A 118 8.51 17.83 -8.74
CA ARG A 118 9.45 18.64 -9.51
C ARG A 118 9.55 20.06 -8.94
N GLY A 119 10.69 20.70 -9.18
CA GLY A 119 11.00 22.02 -8.62
C GLY A 119 11.80 21.93 -7.32
N GLY A 120 12.41 23.04 -6.90
CA GLY A 120 13.32 23.08 -5.75
C GLY A 120 12.70 23.56 -4.44
N SER A 121 11.48 24.10 -4.47
CA SER A 121 10.76 24.61 -3.30
C SER A 121 9.98 23.53 -2.58
N ILE A 122 9.84 23.67 -1.27
CA ILE A 122 8.95 22.83 -0.46
C ILE A 122 7.50 23.22 -0.79
N LEU A 123 6.68 22.23 -1.14
CA LEU A 123 5.24 22.41 -1.32
C LEU A 123 4.53 22.39 0.03
N GLU A 124 3.68 23.39 0.30
CA GLU A 124 2.87 23.44 1.51
C GLU A 124 1.39 23.16 1.18
N VAL A 125 0.81 22.10 1.75
CA VAL A 125 -0.61 21.80 1.54
C VAL A 125 -1.46 22.58 2.55
N PRO A 126 -2.34 23.51 2.11
CA PRO A 126 -3.21 24.22 3.03
C PRO A 126 -4.28 23.28 3.61
N PRO A 127 -4.62 23.35 4.90
CA PRO A 127 -5.51 22.38 5.55
C PRO A 127 -6.96 22.40 5.04
N THR A 128 -7.38 23.42 4.30
CA THR A 128 -8.76 23.61 3.83
C THR A 128 -8.87 23.81 2.31
N PHE A 129 -7.81 23.52 1.55
CA PHE A 129 -7.77 23.83 0.11
C PHE A 129 -8.86 23.11 -0.70
N ALA A 130 -9.40 21.99 -0.19
CA ALA A 130 -10.42 21.19 -0.84
C ALA A 130 -11.83 21.43 -0.29
N GLY A 131 -12.08 22.55 0.41
CA GLY A 131 -13.36 22.85 1.06
C GLY A 131 -14.61 22.76 0.16
N ALA A 132 -14.46 22.91 -1.16
CA ALA A 132 -15.56 22.77 -2.13
C ALA A 132 -16.00 21.29 -2.33
N GLY A 133 -15.17 20.32 -1.96
CA GLY A 133 -15.47 18.89 -2.08
C GLY A 133 -15.27 18.28 -3.46
N ASP A 134 -14.66 19.00 -4.40
CA ASP A 134 -14.36 18.57 -5.77
C ASP A 134 -12.86 18.28 -5.99
N GLN A 135 -12.42 18.15 -7.24
CA GLN A 135 -11.02 17.91 -7.62
C GLN A 135 -10.18 19.20 -7.46
N ALA A 136 -10.05 19.66 -6.22
CA ALA A 136 -9.38 20.91 -5.87
C ALA A 136 -7.87 20.89 -6.19
N SER A 137 -7.31 22.08 -6.39
CA SER A 137 -5.90 22.28 -6.74
C SER A 137 -5.31 23.46 -5.98
N THR A 138 -4.05 23.34 -5.58
CA THR A 138 -3.29 24.38 -4.87
C THR A 138 -1.81 24.36 -5.31
N GLN A 139 -1.00 25.28 -4.78
CA GLN A 139 0.43 25.40 -5.11
C GLN A 139 0.66 25.47 -6.63
N GLY A 140 -0.15 26.26 -7.34
CA GLY A 140 -0.06 26.40 -8.80
C GLY A 140 -0.36 25.13 -9.60
N GLY A 141 -1.05 24.14 -9.01
CA GLY A 141 -1.31 22.85 -9.66
C GLY A 141 -0.34 21.74 -9.26
N ALA A 142 0.70 22.05 -8.47
CA ALA A 142 1.64 21.06 -7.98
C ALA A 142 1.01 20.10 -6.95
N VAL A 143 -0.07 20.51 -6.28
CA VAL A 143 -0.85 19.62 -5.39
C VAL A 143 -2.30 19.64 -5.85
N GLN A 144 -2.84 18.46 -6.16
CA GLN A 144 -4.21 18.27 -6.60
C GLN A 144 -4.86 17.18 -5.75
N MET A 145 -6.14 17.33 -5.44
CA MET A 145 -6.95 16.25 -4.88
C MET A 145 -7.12 15.18 -5.97
N TYR A 146 -6.78 13.91 -5.70
CA TYR A 146 -7.14 12.82 -6.58
C TYR A 146 -8.51 12.27 -6.23
N SER A 147 -8.70 11.83 -4.98
CA SER A 147 -9.95 11.27 -4.46
C SER A 147 -10.03 11.45 -2.95
N ALA A 148 -11.24 11.46 -2.38
CA ALA A 148 -11.46 11.67 -0.94
C ALA A 148 -12.73 11.00 -0.42
N GLN A 149 -12.86 10.91 0.90
CA GLN A 149 -14.09 10.55 1.60
C GLN A 149 -15.09 11.71 1.53
N SER A 150 -15.53 12.12 0.34
CA SER A 150 -16.44 13.26 0.13
C SER A 150 -17.54 12.94 -0.89
N PRO A 151 -18.74 13.56 -0.81
CA PRO A 151 -19.89 13.16 -1.63
C PRO A 151 -19.65 13.08 -3.13
N ALA A 152 -18.76 13.92 -3.69
CA ALA A 152 -18.45 13.94 -5.12
C ALA A 152 -17.73 12.67 -5.62
N TRP A 153 -17.21 11.86 -4.71
CA TRP A 153 -16.37 10.67 -4.95
C TRP A 153 -17.08 9.36 -4.63
N ARG A 154 -18.40 9.40 -4.41
CA ARG A 154 -19.19 8.19 -4.14
C ARG A 154 -19.29 7.30 -5.37
N ASN A 155 -19.23 5.99 -5.15
CA ASN A 155 -19.44 4.97 -6.16
C ASN A 155 -20.78 5.15 -6.89
N GLY A 156 -21.82 5.58 -6.16
CA GLY A 156 -23.16 5.84 -6.69
C GLY A 156 -23.24 6.92 -7.75
N PHE A 157 -22.18 7.73 -7.94
CA PHE A 157 -22.09 8.67 -9.05
C PHE A 157 -22.10 7.94 -10.41
N TYR A 158 -21.36 6.83 -10.52
CA TYR A 158 -21.35 5.99 -11.74
C TYR A 158 -22.17 4.71 -11.60
N ASN A 159 -22.30 4.19 -10.38
CA ASN A 159 -22.90 2.88 -10.11
C ASN A 159 -24.05 3.03 -9.08
N PRO A 160 -25.14 3.76 -9.40
CA PRO A 160 -26.21 4.07 -8.43
C PRO A 160 -26.97 2.83 -7.93
N ALA A 161 -26.93 1.72 -8.67
CA ALA A 161 -27.58 0.47 -8.30
C ALA A 161 -26.67 -0.52 -7.54
N ALA A 162 -25.38 -0.21 -7.37
CA ALA A 162 -24.46 -1.07 -6.64
C ALA A 162 -24.80 -1.11 -5.15
N VAL A 163 -24.58 -2.24 -4.49
CA VAL A 163 -24.79 -2.38 -3.03
C VAL A 163 -23.85 -1.48 -2.22
N THR A 164 -22.76 -1.04 -2.84
CA THR A 164 -21.78 -0.11 -2.27
C THR A 164 -21.92 1.32 -2.84
N ALA A 165 -23.07 1.68 -3.44
CA ALA A 165 -23.28 3.01 -4.05
C ALA A 165 -23.04 4.18 -3.07
N ALA A 166 -23.26 3.99 -1.76
CA ALA A 166 -23.02 4.99 -0.73
C ALA A 166 -21.53 5.13 -0.32
N GLN A 167 -20.68 4.19 -0.72
CA GLN A 167 -19.25 4.17 -0.37
C GLN A 167 -18.45 5.10 -1.29
N THR A 168 -17.39 5.70 -0.77
CA THR A 168 -16.39 6.44 -1.55
C THR A 168 -15.23 5.54 -1.95
N GLY A 169 -14.48 5.92 -2.98
CA GLY A 169 -13.31 5.15 -3.40
C GLY A 169 -12.15 5.18 -2.40
N VAL A 170 -12.07 6.27 -1.64
CA VAL A 170 -11.02 6.52 -0.64
C VAL A 170 -11.64 6.88 0.71
N THR A 171 -11.10 6.30 1.78
CA THR A 171 -11.41 6.64 3.19
C THR A 171 -10.31 6.05 4.07
N ASN A 172 -9.63 6.89 4.85
CA ASN A 172 -8.43 6.51 5.60
C ASN A 172 -7.52 5.53 4.83
N PRO A 173 -6.97 5.94 3.67
CA PRO A 173 -6.24 5.03 2.79
C PRO A 173 -4.91 4.61 3.41
N LEU A 174 -4.63 3.30 3.41
CA LEU A 174 -3.44 2.70 4.04
C LEU A 174 -2.56 1.93 3.04
N GLY A 175 -3.10 1.57 1.87
CA GLY A 175 -2.34 0.97 0.77
C GLY A 175 -2.76 1.55 -0.58
N ILE A 176 -1.84 1.51 -1.55
CA ILE A 176 -2.11 1.88 -2.93
C ILE A 176 -1.30 0.99 -3.87
N SER A 177 -1.97 0.48 -4.89
CA SER A 177 -1.31 -0.13 -6.04
C SER A 177 -1.83 0.53 -7.31
N ILE A 178 -0.93 0.96 -8.18
CA ILE A 178 -1.19 1.51 -9.50
C ILE A 178 -0.85 0.41 -10.48
N ASN A 179 -1.85 0.00 -11.25
CA ASN A 179 -1.64 -0.95 -12.33
C ASN A 179 -1.50 -0.15 -13.62
N ASN A 180 -0.25 -0.07 -14.08
CA ASN A 180 0.18 0.68 -15.24
C ASN A 180 -0.21 -0.03 -16.55
N ALA A 181 -0.37 -1.34 -16.51
CA ALA A 181 -0.84 -2.17 -17.61
C ALA A 181 -2.34 -2.01 -17.92
N PHE A 182 -3.20 -2.21 -16.93
CA PHE A 182 -4.66 -2.18 -17.02
C PHE A 182 -5.25 -0.83 -16.63
N GLY A 183 -4.39 0.10 -16.24
CA GLY A 183 -4.67 1.52 -16.13
C GLY A 183 -5.66 1.90 -15.04
N ARG A 184 -5.51 1.45 -13.80
CA ARG A 184 -6.34 1.94 -12.69
C ARG A 184 -5.55 2.00 -11.38
N LEU A 185 -6.02 2.83 -10.46
CA LEU A 185 -5.49 2.94 -9.11
C LEU A 185 -6.34 2.08 -8.17
N TRP A 186 -5.69 1.43 -7.21
CA TRP A 186 -6.31 0.45 -6.32
C TRP A 186 -6.01 0.78 -4.87
N PRO A 187 -6.83 1.65 -4.24
CA PRO A 187 -6.76 1.92 -2.81
C PRO A 187 -7.09 0.69 -1.94
N ALA A 188 -6.35 0.55 -0.84
CA ALA A 188 -6.77 -0.23 0.33
C ALA A 188 -7.09 0.74 1.48
N ASN A 189 -8.29 0.60 2.04
CA ASN A 189 -8.89 1.58 2.95
C ASN A 189 -9.32 0.93 4.28
N ALA A 190 -9.26 1.73 5.35
CA ALA A 190 -9.77 1.36 6.66
C ALA A 190 -10.83 2.37 7.13
N PRO A 191 -12.06 2.33 6.56
CA PRO A 191 -13.12 3.30 6.81
C PRO A 191 -13.46 3.48 8.29
N TYR A 192 -13.33 2.42 9.10
CA TYR A 192 -13.65 2.44 10.52
C TYR A 192 -12.43 2.14 11.39
N GLY A 193 -11.23 2.43 10.87
CA GLY A 193 -9.97 2.01 11.48
C GLY A 193 -9.72 0.51 11.30
N LEU A 194 -8.81 -0.06 12.10
CA LEU A 194 -8.38 -1.44 11.95
C LEU A 194 -9.46 -2.46 12.35
N ASP A 195 -10.32 -2.12 13.31
CA ASP A 195 -11.28 -3.04 13.91
C ASP A 195 -12.61 -3.20 13.17
N GLY A 196 -12.96 -2.23 12.32
CA GLY A 196 -14.18 -2.29 11.52
C GLY A 196 -13.91 -2.75 10.08
N PRO A 197 -14.97 -2.95 9.26
CA PRO A 197 -14.83 -3.46 7.91
C PRO A 197 -13.96 -2.55 7.05
N GLY A 198 -13.12 -3.17 6.24
CA GLY A 198 -12.26 -2.53 5.25
C GLY A 198 -12.98 -2.31 3.92
N SER A 199 -12.33 -1.54 3.05
CA SER A 199 -12.70 -1.46 1.65
C SER A 199 -11.48 -1.45 0.73
N SER A 200 -11.70 -1.87 -0.51
CA SER A 200 -10.75 -1.68 -1.59
C SER A 200 -11.52 -1.25 -2.85
N THR A 201 -10.87 -0.51 -3.73
CA THR A 201 -11.56 0.18 -4.80
C THR A 201 -10.76 0.10 -6.08
N ILE A 202 -11.44 0.09 -7.21
CA ILE A 202 -10.87 0.38 -8.52
C ILE A 202 -11.24 1.82 -8.87
N ASP A 203 -10.30 2.75 -8.85
CA ASP A 203 -10.57 4.16 -9.15
C ASP A 203 -10.21 4.50 -10.60
N ASP A 204 -11.11 5.24 -11.26
CA ASP A 204 -10.89 5.86 -12.55
C ASP A 204 -9.88 7.04 -12.46
N PRO A 205 -9.33 7.50 -13.59
CA PRO A 205 -8.41 8.64 -13.64
C PRO A 205 -8.96 9.94 -13.08
N ASP A 206 -10.27 10.09 -13.07
CA ASP A 206 -10.92 11.26 -12.50
C ASP A 206 -11.02 11.20 -10.98
N GLY A 207 -10.65 10.08 -10.33
CA GLY A 207 -10.66 9.88 -8.89
C GLY A 207 -11.91 9.18 -8.33
N ARG A 208 -12.90 8.88 -9.16
CA ARG A 208 -14.13 8.21 -8.73
C ARG A 208 -14.03 6.69 -8.91
N PRO A 209 -14.80 5.89 -8.15
CA PRO A 209 -14.84 4.45 -8.37
C PRO A 209 -15.29 4.08 -9.77
N LEU A 210 -14.71 3.02 -10.34
CA LEU A 210 -14.77 2.61 -11.74
C LEU A 210 -16.15 2.78 -12.40
N LYS A 211 -16.17 3.60 -13.45
CA LYS A 211 -17.31 3.74 -14.36
C LYS A 211 -17.50 2.48 -15.18
N GLY A 212 -18.74 1.98 -15.23
CA GLY A 212 -19.06 0.78 -16.01
C GLY A 212 -18.37 -0.46 -15.47
N ALA A 213 -18.32 -0.58 -14.14
CA ALA A 213 -17.64 -1.69 -13.47
C ALA A 213 -18.13 -3.06 -13.98
N PRO A 214 -17.22 -4.01 -14.28
CA PRO A 214 -17.62 -5.33 -14.76
C PRO A 214 -18.54 -6.09 -13.81
N ASN A 215 -18.41 -5.88 -12.51
CA ASN A 215 -19.35 -6.39 -11.51
C ASN A 215 -20.35 -5.31 -11.12
N ALA A 216 -21.57 -5.37 -11.68
CA ALA A 216 -22.62 -4.38 -11.42
C ALA A 216 -23.15 -4.38 -9.97
N ILE A 217 -22.94 -5.47 -9.21
CA ILE A 217 -23.38 -5.55 -7.81
C ILE A 217 -22.47 -4.69 -6.94
N THR A 218 -21.16 -4.78 -7.13
CA THR A 218 -20.17 -4.05 -6.35
C THR A 218 -19.90 -2.65 -6.92
N GLY A 219 -20.12 -2.44 -8.21
CA GLY A 219 -19.59 -1.24 -8.86
C GLY A 219 -18.06 -1.22 -8.75
N GLY A 220 -17.48 -0.04 -8.53
CA GLY A 220 -16.03 0.12 -8.35
C GLY A 220 -15.51 -0.12 -6.93
N VAL A 221 -16.36 -0.36 -5.92
CA VAL A 221 -15.95 -0.48 -4.50
C VAL A 221 -16.29 -1.85 -3.94
N TYR A 222 -15.29 -2.49 -3.33
CA TYR A 222 -15.38 -3.72 -2.56
C TYR A 222 -15.36 -3.39 -1.08
N PHE A 223 -16.32 -3.91 -0.32
CA PHE A 223 -16.58 -3.46 1.04
C PHE A 223 -17.02 -4.61 1.93
N GLY A 224 -16.32 -4.82 3.05
CA GLY A 224 -16.68 -5.84 4.03
C GLY A 224 -16.89 -7.22 3.41
N ASP A 225 -18.01 -7.84 3.80
CA ASP A 225 -18.55 -9.10 3.27
C ASP A 225 -19.62 -8.91 2.19
N LEU A 226 -20.05 -7.67 1.94
CA LEU A 226 -21.11 -7.33 0.95
C LEU A 226 -20.76 -7.71 -0.48
N THR A 227 -19.47 -7.89 -0.75
CA THR A 227 -18.88 -7.97 -2.09
C THR A 227 -18.19 -9.32 -2.37
N GLY A 228 -18.55 -10.36 -1.60
CA GLY A 228 -18.09 -11.73 -1.85
C GLY A 228 -18.45 -12.24 -3.24
N ARG A 229 -17.57 -13.08 -3.80
CA ARG A 229 -17.74 -13.66 -5.14
C ARG A 229 -19.02 -14.47 -5.28
N ARG A 230 -19.64 -14.33 -6.46
CA ARG A 230 -20.87 -15.05 -6.85
C ARG A 230 -20.62 -16.02 -8.02
N PRO A 231 -21.34 -17.16 -8.09
CA PRO A 231 -22.40 -17.61 -7.15
C PRO A 231 -21.86 -18.06 -5.78
N ALA A 232 -20.58 -18.43 -5.70
CA ALA A 232 -19.90 -18.73 -4.45
C ALA A 232 -18.41 -18.40 -4.57
N GLN A 233 -17.80 -18.08 -3.43
CA GLN A 233 -16.36 -17.96 -3.31
C GLN A 233 -15.71 -19.34 -3.48
N VAL A 234 -14.53 -19.37 -4.11
CA VAL A 234 -13.69 -20.58 -4.17
C VAL A 234 -12.97 -20.77 -2.85
N ILE A 235 -12.48 -19.68 -2.27
CA ILE A 235 -11.91 -19.63 -0.94
C ILE A 235 -12.71 -18.60 -0.14
N PRO A 236 -13.32 -18.96 0.99
CA PRO A 236 -14.00 -17.98 1.84
C PRO A 236 -13.05 -16.88 2.32
N GLY A 237 -13.46 -15.61 2.22
CA GLY A 237 -12.67 -14.48 2.68
C GLY A 237 -13.34 -13.13 2.37
N ALA A 238 -13.14 -12.13 3.21
CA ALA A 238 -13.80 -10.84 3.07
C ALA A 238 -12.97 -9.75 3.78
N LEU A 239 -13.29 -8.48 3.50
CA LEU A 239 -12.63 -7.33 4.12
C LEU A 239 -13.28 -7.01 5.49
N THR A 240 -13.37 -7.99 6.38
CA THR A 240 -14.08 -7.88 7.67
C THR A 240 -13.38 -6.94 8.66
N LYS A 241 -12.11 -6.62 8.41
CA LYS A 241 -11.30 -5.63 9.13
C LYS A 241 -10.68 -4.64 8.15
N GLY A 242 -10.07 -3.57 8.67
CA GLY A 242 -9.47 -2.52 7.84
C GLY A 242 -8.48 -3.09 6.82
N ALA A 243 -8.53 -2.60 5.57
CA ALA A 243 -7.56 -2.99 4.56
C ALA A 243 -6.30 -2.11 4.70
N VAL A 244 -5.14 -2.76 4.87
CA VAL A 244 -3.90 -2.12 5.35
C VAL A 244 -2.75 -2.20 4.33
N GLY A 245 -2.95 -2.87 3.21
CA GLY A 245 -1.98 -3.01 2.13
C GLY A 245 -2.62 -3.66 0.90
N THR A 246 -2.02 -3.46 -0.28
CA THR A 246 -2.50 -4.02 -1.54
C THR A 246 -1.37 -4.12 -2.55
N ALA A 247 -1.45 -5.12 -3.44
CA ALA A 247 -0.53 -5.30 -4.55
C ALA A 247 -1.22 -6.01 -5.72
N PHE A 248 -0.72 -5.76 -6.93
CA PHE A 248 -1.22 -6.37 -8.15
C PHE A 248 -0.76 -7.83 -8.27
N LEU A 249 -1.68 -8.79 -8.41
CA LEU A 249 -1.36 -10.22 -8.54
C LEU A 249 -1.25 -10.69 -10.00
N GLY A 250 -1.66 -9.89 -10.96
CA GLY A 250 -1.71 -10.27 -12.38
C GLY A 250 -3.14 -10.41 -12.93
N HIS A 251 -3.23 -11.05 -14.10
CA HIS A 251 -4.50 -11.43 -14.69
C HIS A 251 -5.24 -12.46 -13.84
N SER A 252 -6.56 -12.42 -13.92
CA SER A 252 -7.46 -13.41 -13.34
C SER A 252 -7.14 -14.78 -13.92
N PRO A 253 -6.88 -15.78 -13.07
CA PRO A 253 -6.54 -17.13 -13.54
C PRO A 253 -7.68 -17.86 -14.26
N ASP A 254 -8.90 -17.31 -14.23
CA ASP A 254 -10.08 -17.86 -14.90
C ASP A 254 -10.12 -17.63 -16.42
N GLY A 255 -9.09 -16.99 -16.99
CA GLY A 255 -8.99 -16.70 -18.41
C GLY A 255 -9.82 -15.49 -18.88
N SER A 256 -10.48 -14.77 -17.98
CA SER A 256 -11.22 -13.54 -18.32
C SER A 256 -10.32 -12.38 -18.72
N GLY A 257 -9.02 -12.48 -18.45
CA GLY A 257 -8.05 -11.42 -18.69
C GLY A 257 -8.25 -10.18 -17.83
N ARG A 258 -9.09 -10.22 -16.79
CA ARG A 258 -9.30 -9.09 -15.87
C ARG A 258 -8.22 -9.03 -14.79
N ALA A 259 -7.97 -7.86 -14.20
CA ALA A 259 -6.98 -7.73 -13.13
C ALA A 259 -7.45 -8.36 -11.81
N VAL A 260 -6.50 -8.87 -11.03
CA VAL A 260 -6.70 -9.32 -9.65
C VAL A 260 -5.66 -8.66 -8.74
N PHE A 261 -6.08 -8.25 -7.55
CA PHE A 261 -5.20 -7.67 -6.53
C PHE A 261 -5.30 -8.47 -5.25
N CYS A 262 -4.21 -8.54 -4.49
CA CYS A 262 -4.30 -8.95 -3.10
C CYS A 262 -4.59 -7.73 -2.24
N VAL A 263 -5.42 -7.90 -1.23
CA VAL A 263 -5.70 -6.91 -0.19
C VAL A 263 -5.34 -7.55 1.14
N ILE A 264 -4.42 -6.93 1.86
CA ILE A 264 -4.02 -7.39 3.19
C ILE A 264 -4.94 -6.73 4.21
N VAL A 265 -5.50 -7.55 5.07
CA VAL A 265 -6.49 -7.15 6.07
C VAL A 265 -5.84 -7.08 7.45
N ALA A 266 -6.29 -6.18 8.30
CA ALA A 266 -5.65 -5.87 9.58
C ALA A 266 -5.60 -7.06 10.58
N ASP A 267 -6.42 -8.09 10.40
CA ASP A 267 -6.37 -9.35 11.16
C ASP A 267 -5.32 -10.35 10.64
N GLY A 268 -4.55 -9.96 9.62
CA GLY A 268 -3.51 -10.79 9.01
C GLY A 268 -4.03 -11.72 7.92
N SER A 269 -5.31 -11.65 7.55
CA SER A 269 -5.82 -12.36 6.36
C SER A 269 -5.39 -11.65 5.07
N VAL A 270 -5.40 -12.41 3.98
CA VAL A 270 -5.19 -11.88 2.63
C VAL A 270 -6.40 -12.26 1.79
N VAL A 271 -6.98 -11.27 1.14
CA VAL A 271 -8.14 -11.40 0.25
C VAL A 271 -7.67 -11.09 -1.17
N GLN A 272 -8.27 -11.71 -2.17
CA GLN A 272 -8.05 -11.38 -3.57
C GLN A 272 -9.30 -10.72 -4.17
N GLU A 273 -9.09 -9.55 -4.75
CA GLU A 273 -10.11 -8.72 -5.39
C GLU A 273 -10.16 -9.02 -6.88
N HIS A 274 -11.21 -9.70 -7.34
CA HIS A 274 -11.41 -10.02 -8.75
C HIS A 274 -12.33 -8.99 -9.40
N THR A 275 -11.78 -8.16 -10.31
CA THR A 275 -12.52 -7.10 -11.04
C THR A 275 -13.92 -7.51 -11.50
N GLY A 276 -14.04 -8.73 -12.05
CA GLY A 276 -15.29 -9.22 -12.65
C GLY A 276 -16.17 -10.04 -11.72
N LYS A 277 -15.68 -10.43 -10.54
CA LYS A 277 -16.30 -11.53 -9.77
C LYS A 277 -16.57 -11.21 -8.31
N GLY A 278 -15.87 -10.26 -7.69
CA GLY A 278 -16.00 -10.01 -6.26
C GLY A 278 -14.73 -10.42 -5.49
N LEU A 279 -14.87 -10.54 -4.18
CA LEU A 279 -13.81 -10.97 -3.28
C LEU A 279 -13.75 -12.50 -3.18
N ASP A 280 -12.55 -13.06 -3.11
CA ASP A 280 -12.26 -14.39 -2.55
C ASP A 280 -11.20 -14.27 -1.46
N GLY A 281 -11.13 -15.24 -0.56
CA GLY A 281 -9.95 -15.42 0.29
C GLY A 281 -8.72 -15.81 -0.53
N LEU A 282 -7.54 -15.49 0.01
CA LEU A 282 -6.24 -15.98 -0.47
C LEU A 282 -5.52 -16.69 0.68
N ALA A 283 -5.47 -16.07 1.86
CA ALA A 283 -4.91 -16.67 3.07
C ALA A 283 -5.75 -16.30 4.31
N PRO A 284 -5.91 -17.21 5.29
CA PRO A 284 -6.74 -16.97 6.47
C PRO A 284 -6.13 -15.94 7.42
N GLY A 285 -6.94 -15.44 8.36
CA GLY A 285 -6.49 -14.54 9.43
C GLY A 285 -5.30 -15.09 10.21
N GLY A 286 -4.38 -14.21 10.60
CA GLY A 286 -3.12 -14.58 11.26
C GLY A 286 -2.03 -15.16 10.36
N THR A 287 -2.25 -15.29 9.04
CA THR A 287 -1.19 -15.69 8.10
C THR A 287 -0.10 -14.62 8.04
N VAL A 288 -0.50 -13.38 7.81
CA VAL A 288 0.32 -12.19 8.04
C VAL A 288 0.17 -11.81 9.51
N GLN A 289 1.19 -11.20 10.10
CA GLN A 289 1.09 -10.78 11.49
C GLN A 289 0.00 -9.71 11.65
N PRO A 290 -1.00 -9.91 12.52
CA PRO A 290 -2.09 -8.95 12.69
C PRO A 290 -1.62 -7.58 13.17
N LEU A 291 -2.25 -6.52 12.64
CA LEU A 291 -2.13 -5.17 13.17
C LEU A 291 -3.20 -4.88 14.23
N VAL A 292 -4.35 -5.54 14.17
CA VAL A 292 -5.40 -5.44 15.19
C VAL A 292 -4.84 -5.89 16.54
N GLY A 293 -5.09 -5.10 17.59
CA GLY A 293 -4.63 -5.37 18.95
C GLY A 293 -3.15 -5.06 19.19
N SER A 294 -2.42 -4.63 18.16
CA SER A 294 -1.01 -4.27 18.26
C SER A 294 -0.85 -2.74 18.31
N SER A 295 0.20 -2.26 18.98
CA SER A 295 0.40 -0.82 19.22
C SER A 295 1.85 -0.42 19.02
N TRP A 296 2.06 0.78 18.47
CA TRP A 296 3.36 1.42 18.28
C TRP A 296 3.68 2.35 19.47
N SER A 297 2.92 2.25 20.56
CA SER A 297 3.00 3.08 21.77
C SER A 297 4.35 3.04 22.49
N ASP A 298 5.18 2.03 22.21
CA ASP A 298 6.48 1.86 22.88
C ASP A 298 7.60 2.69 22.22
N LEU A 299 7.29 3.40 21.13
CA LEU A 299 8.22 4.33 20.49
C LEU A 299 8.11 5.69 21.19
N GLU A 300 8.84 5.84 22.30
CA GLU A 300 8.88 7.00 23.20
C GLU A 300 9.45 8.29 22.55
N ASP A 301 8.79 8.82 21.52
CA ASP A 301 8.86 10.25 21.22
C ASP A 301 7.53 10.85 21.69
N GLY A 302 7.56 11.53 22.84
CA GLY A 302 6.39 12.12 23.50
C GLY A 302 5.70 13.27 22.74
N ASP A 303 5.77 13.28 21.41
CA ASP A 303 5.00 14.19 20.56
C ASP A 303 3.63 13.55 20.24
N PRO A 304 2.53 13.99 20.88
CA PRO A 304 1.18 13.51 20.58
C PRO A 304 0.74 13.79 19.12
N ALA A 305 1.52 14.57 18.35
CA ALA A 305 1.29 14.77 16.92
C ALA A 305 1.81 13.62 16.03
N VAL A 306 2.55 12.64 16.58
CA VAL A 306 2.97 11.42 15.86
C VAL A 306 1.86 10.37 15.98
N LEU A 307 0.74 10.59 15.30
CA LEU A 307 -0.23 9.53 15.07
C LEU A 307 0.35 8.61 13.99
N THR A 308 0.86 7.45 14.41
CA THR A 308 1.35 6.43 13.47
C THR A 308 0.18 5.90 12.64
N THR A 309 0.29 5.97 11.32
CA THR A 309 -0.70 5.37 10.43
C THR A 309 -0.35 3.89 10.23
N PRO A 310 -1.18 2.93 10.67
CA PRO A 310 -0.87 1.50 10.55
C PRO A 310 -0.96 1.06 9.09
N ARG A 311 0.05 0.37 8.57
CA ARG A 311 -0.01 -0.21 7.22
C ARG A 311 0.99 -1.35 7.05
N LEU A 312 0.81 -2.11 5.98
CA LEU A 312 1.70 -3.17 5.54
C LEU A 312 2.07 -2.95 4.06
N GLY A 313 3.35 -3.10 3.75
CA GLY A 313 3.85 -3.14 2.38
C GLY A 313 3.60 -4.50 1.74
N ALA A 314 3.32 -4.47 0.44
CA ALA A 314 3.08 -5.65 -0.37
C ALA A 314 3.77 -5.53 -1.72
N LEU A 315 4.46 -6.57 -2.16
CA LEU A 315 5.07 -6.65 -3.49
C LEU A 315 4.85 -8.02 -4.12
N VAL A 316 4.87 -8.08 -5.45
CA VAL A 316 4.81 -9.32 -6.20
C VAL A 316 6.06 -9.49 -7.04
N ASN A 317 6.66 -10.68 -6.98
CA ASN A 317 7.56 -11.18 -8.02
C ASN A 317 6.76 -12.14 -8.90
N TYR A 318 6.80 -11.94 -10.22
CA TYR A 318 6.15 -12.81 -11.20
C TYR A 318 7.12 -13.76 -11.92
N ALA A 319 8.43 -13.50 -11.84
CA ALA A 319 9.45 -14.25 -12.57
C ALA A 319 9.62 -15.66 -11.98
N GLY A 320 9.20 -16.67 -12.74
CA GLY A 320 9.19 -18.06 -12.30
C GLY A 320 7.95 -18.40 -11.48
N ALA A 321 8.12 -18.65 -10.18
CA ALA A 321 6.99 -18.83 -9.28
C ALA A 321 6.49 -17.47 -8.79
N ILE A 322 5.18 -17.24 -8.82
CA ILE A 322 4.60 -15.99 -8.30
C ILE A 322 4.80 -15.97 -6.78
N VAL A 323 5.40 -14.89 -6.26
CA VAL A 323 5.62 -14.72 -4.82
C VAL A 323 5.06 -13.37 -4.37
N LEU A 324 4.15 -13.42 -3.39
CA LEU A 324 3.67 -12.24 -2.68
C LEU A 324 4.51 -12.01 -1.41
N TYR A 325 5.17 -10.86 -1.34
CA TYR A 325 5.91 -10.40 -0.18
C TYR A 325 5.06 -9.45 0.66
N VAL A 326 5.05 -9.62 1.98
CA VAL A 326 4.30 -8.78 2.92
C VAL A 326 5.15 -8.42 4.13
N SER A 327 5.30 -7.13 4.43
CA SER A 327 6.03 -6.68 5.63
C SER A 327 5.30 -7.06 6.92
N GLN A 328 6.02 -7.41 7.99
CA GLN A 328 5.47 -7.74 9.31
C GLN A 328 6.18 -6.90 10.40
N PRO A 329 5.63 -5.73 10.75
CA PRO A 329 6.34 -4.76 11.59
C PRO A 329 6.60 -5.25 13.03
N PHE A 330 5.72 -6.07 13.62
CA PHE A 330 5.91 -6.49 15.01
C PHE A 330 6.71 -7.79 15.19
N ASP A 331 7.01 -8.46 14.10
CA ASP A 331 7.89 -9.64 14.05
C ASP A 331 9.25 -9.28 13.43
N ASN A 332 9.44 -8.02 13.03
CA ASN A 332 10.64 -7.54 12.34
C ASN A 332 11.02 -8.46 11.17
N SER A 333 10.03 -8.77 10.34
CA SER A 333 10.16 -9.79 9.30
C SER A 333 9.38 -9.43 8.04
N ILE A 334 9.58 -10.22 6.99
CA ILE A 334 8.81 -10.17 5.75
C ILE A 334 8.31 -11.58 5.47
N LEU A 335 7.00 -11.74 5.30
CA LEU A 335 6.39 -12.98 4.84
C LEU A 335 6.51 -13.06 3.31
N ALA A 336 6.91 -14.20 2.77
CA ALA A 336 6.84 -14.49 1.34
C ALA A 336 5.95 -15.71 1.11
N LEU A 337 4.86 -15.52 0.38
CA LEU A 337 3.88 -16.54 -0.01
C LEU A 337 4.09 -16.92 -1.47
N GLY A 338 4.45 -18.17 -1.76
CA GLY A 338 4.41 -18.69 -3.12
C GLY A 338 2.96 -18.94 -3.54
N LEU A 339 2.61 -18.57 -4.76
CA LEU A 339 1.25 -18.65 -5.30
C LEU A 339 1.20 -19.51 -6.57
N GLU A 340 0.10 -20.24 -6.75
CA GLU A 340 -0.24 -20.92 -8.00
C GLU A 340 -1.70 -20.68 -8.37
N THR A 341 -2.07 -21.10 -9.58
CA THR A 341 -3.48 -21.11 -10.00
C THR A 341 -4.15 -22.39 -9.52
N GLY A 342 -5.28 -22.25 -8.82
CA GLY A 342 -6.11 -23.38 -8.40
C GLY A 342 -7.60 -23.12 -8.57
N GLY A 343 -8.42 -24.12 -8.26
CA GLY A 343 -9.88 -24.08 -8.42
C GLY A 343 -10.38 -24.75 -9.70
N THR A 344 -11.70 -24.78 -9.88
CA THR A 344 -12.34 -25.38 -11.07
C THR A 344 -12.26 -24.46 -12.28
N SER A 345 -12.29 -25.04 -13.48
CA SER A 345 -12.29 -24.27 -14.74
C SER A 345 -13.41 -23.24 -14.79
N GLY A 346 -13.07 -22.00 -15.17
CA GLY A 346 -13.97 -20.85 -15.18
C GLY A 346 -14.13 -20.18 -13.81
N SER A 347 -13.57 -20.75 -12.75
CA SER A 347 -13.62 -20.23 -11.39
C SER A 347 -12.25 -20.11 -10.75
N GLN A 348 -11.16 -20.30 -11.48
CA GLN A 348 -9.82 -20.32 -10.91
C GLN A 348 -9.47 -19.03 -10.15
N VAL A 349 -8.62 -19.21 -9.14
CA VAL A 349 -8.12 -18.17 -8.22
C VAL A 349 -6.65 -18.41 -7.91
N PHE A 350 -5.96 -17.42 -7.36
CA PHE A 350 -4.63 -17.61 -6.80
C PHE A 350 -4.73 -18.36 -5.47
N MET A 351 -3.86 -19.35 -5.27
CA MET A 351 -3.79 -20.18 -4.07
C MET A 351 -2.36 -20.21 -3.51
N PRO A 352 -2.17 -20.07 -2.19
CA PRO A 352 -0.86 -20.24 -1.56
C PRO A 352 -0.36 -21.69 -1.68
N THR A 353 0.89 -21.85 -2.10
CA THR A 353 1.57 -23.15 -2.21
C THR A 353 2.68 -23.34 -1.20
N SER A 354 3.29 -22.24 -0.76
CA SER A 354 4.41 -22.25 0.17
C SER A 354 4.46 -20.94 0.94
N SER A 355 5.10 -20.97 2.10
CA SER A 355 5.40 -19.78 2.88
C SER A 355 6.83 -19.84 3.42
N ARG A 356 7.48 -18.68 3.51
CA ARG A 356 8.75 -18.50 4.22
C ARG A 356 8.79 -17.13 4.85
N THR A 357 9.54 -17.00 5.95
CA THR A 357 9.73 -15.72 6.65
C THR A 357 11.17 -15.29 6.52
N ILE A 358 11.37 -14.10 5.97
CA ILE A 358 12.67 -13.43 5.89
C ILE A 358 12.89 -12.66 7.19
N ARG A 359 14.01 -12.94 7.87
CA ARG A 359 14.45 -12.20 9.06
C ARG A 359 15.87 -11.68 8.87
N SER A 360 16.12 -10.48 9.36
CA SER A 360 17.43 -9.84 9.35
C SER A 360 17.54 -8.87 10.51
N SER A 361 18.75 -8.66 11.03
CA SER A 361 19.04 -7.57 11.99
C SER A 361 18.77 -6.18 11.40
N ALA A 362 18.76 -6.07 10.07
CA ALA A 362 18.44 -4.83 9.37
C ALA A 362 16.93 -4.53 9.34
N LEU A 363 16.05 -5.48 9.68
CA LEU A 363 14.60 -5.24 9.73
C LEU A 363 14.23 -4.73 11.13
N ASP A 364 13.61 -3.54 11.17
CA ASP A 364 13.15 -2.93 12.42
C ASP A 364 11.83 -2.19 12.19
N GLN A 365 10.76 -2.89 12.51
CA GLN A 365 9.39 -2.53 12.18
C GLN A 365 9.24 -2.17 10.69
N PRO A 366 9.46 -3.14 9.78
CA PRO A 366 9.22 -2.93 8.35
C PRO A 366 7.73 -2.66 8.13
N VAL A 367 7.40 -1.50 7.57
CA VAL A 367 6.01 -1.05 7.37
C VAL A 367 5.62 -0.92 5.90
N ASP A 368 6.60 -0.82 5.01
CA ASP A 368 6.35 -0.77 3.58
C ASP A 368 7.50 -1.34 2.75
N LEU A 369 7.19 -1.71 1.50
CA LEU A 369 8.10 -2.33 0.54
C LEU A 369 7.96 -1.64 -0.83
N ALA A 370 9.07 -1.44 -1.54
CA ALA A 370 9.05 -0.94 -2.93
C ALA A 370 10.05 -1.71 -3.81
N PRO A 371 9.76 -1.95 -5.09
CA PRO A 371 10.74 -2.53 -6.01
C PRO A 371 11.96 -1.60 -6.17
N VAL A 372 13.18 -2.13 -6.25
CA VAL A 372 14.33 -1.32 -6.68
C VAL A 372 14.18 -0.97 -8.16
N ASN A 373 13.93 -1.99 -8.97
CA ASN A 373 13.47 -1.86 -10.36
C ASN A 373 12.00 -2.31 -10.42
N ILE A 374 11.15 -1.42 -10.92
CA ILE A 374 9.71 -1.65 -11.06
C ILE A 374 9.46 -2.30 -12.42
N GLU A 375 8.57 -3.28 -12.49
CA GLU A 375 8.07 -3.79 -13.77
C GLU A 375 7.27 -2.71 -14.51
N THR A 376 7.78 -2.29 -15.67
CA THR A 376 7.22 -1.18 -16.45
C THR A 376 7.02 -1.51 -17.94
N GLU A 377 7.36 -2.72 -18.37
CA GLU A 377 7.37 -3.10 -19.78
C GLU A 377 6.31 -4.16 -20.11
N ASP A 378 6.13 -5.16 -19.25
CA ASP A 378 5.20 -6.26 -19.50
C ASP A 378 3.73 -5.83 -19.20
N PRO A 379 2.85 -5.77 -20.21
CA PRO A 379 1.44 -5.41 -20.02
C PRO A 379 0.64 -6.43 -19.20
N ASN A 380 1.20 -7.56 -18.81
CA ASN A 380 0.56 -8.51 -17.90
C ASN A 380 0.90 -8.22 -16.43
N TRP A 381 1.97 -7.46 -16.17
CA TRP A 381 2.60 -7.35 -14.85
C TRP A 381 2.89 -5.91 -14.40
N ALA A 382 2.91 -4.94 -15.31
CA ALA A 382 3.33 -3.57 -15.01
C ALA A 382 2.48 -2.90 -13.92
N SER A 383 3.12 -2.71 -12.76
CA SER A 383 2.55 -2.07 -11.58
C SER A 383 3.66 -1.60 -10.64
N ASN A 384 3.43 -0.51 -9.92
CA ASN A 384 4.35 -0.01 -8.88
C ASN A 384 4.63 -1.03 -7.75
N THR A 385 3.80 -2.08 -7.60
CA THR A 385 3.98 -3.14 -6.61
C THR A 385 4.58 -4.42 -7.20
N THR A 386 4.98 -4.41 -8.47
CA THR A 386 5.57 -5.57 -9.15
C THR A 386 7.05 -5.38 -9.39
N LEU A 387 7.83 -6.38 -8.99
CA LEU A 387 9.27 -6.46 -9.18
C LEU A 387 9.56 -6.80 -10.63
N GLU A 388 10.47 -6.05 -11.25
CA GLU A 388 11.14 -6.46 -12.48
C GLU A 388 11.92 -7.77 -12.27
N GLU A 389 12.26 -8.50 -13.34
CA GLU A 389 13.02 -9.74 -13.22
C GLU A 389 14.35 -9.53 -12.46
N ASN A 390 14.61 -10.39 -11.47
CA ASN A 390 15.80 -10.33 -10.59
C ASN A 390 15.95 -9.02 -9.78
N SER A 391 14.89 -8.22 -9.67
CA SER A 391 14.91 -6.98 -8.89
C SER A 391 15.06 -7.26 -7.39
N ASP A 392 15.85 -6.41 -6.72
CA ASP A 392 15.85 -6.27 -5.27
C ASP A 392 14.59 -5.50 -4.83
N PHE A 393 14.34 -5.40 -3.52
CA PHE A 393 13.36 -4.45 -2.99
C PHE A 393 13.94 -3.60 -1.88
N TYR A 394 13.39 -2.40 -1.75
CA TYR A 394 13.58 -1.54 -0.60
C TYR A 394 12.57 -1.89 0.50
N VAL A 395 13.01 -1.79 1.75
CA VAL A 395 12.20 -1.95 2.95
C VAL A 395 12.25 -0.64 3.73
N CYS A 396 11.07 -0.10 4.03
CA CYS A 396 10.91 1.09 4.87
C CYS A 396 10.75 0.65 6.33
N ASN A 397 11.76 0.92 7.15
CA ASN A 397 11.76 0.60 8.57
C ASN A 397 11.32 1.81 9.39
N ARG A 398 10.18 1.66 10.07
CA ARG A 398 9.67 2.70 10.96
C ARG A 398 10.45 2.77 12.26
N GLY A 399 10.90 1.63 12.80
CA GLY A 399 11.42 1.53 14.16
C GLY A 399 12.66 2.41 14.40
N ASN A 400 13.58 2.39 13.43
CA ASN A 400 14.87 3.12 13.50
C ASN A 400 15.06 4.16 12.37
N GLY A 401 14.03 4.40 11.55
CA GLY A 401 14.08 5.38 10.47
C GLY A 401 15.09 5.02 9.37
N THR A 402 15.21 3.74 9.02
CA THR A 402 16.09 3.27 7.94
C THR A 402 15.33 2.87 6.69
N VAL A 403 16.03 2.93 5.56
CA VAL A 403 15.65 2.22 4.33
C VAL A 403 16.71 1.16 4.07
N VAL A 404 16.26 -0.07 3.84
CA VAL A 404 17.13 -1.22 3.55
C VAL A 404 16.91 -1.64 2.12
N ARG A 405 17.98 -1.83 1.35
CA ARG A 405 17.94 -2.55 0.08
C ARG A 405 18.23 -4.02 0.34
N MET A 406 17.35 -4.90 -0.10
CA MET A 406 17.40 -6.33 0.20
C MET A 406 17.10 -7.16 -1.04
N ARG A 407 17.85 -8.26 -1.19
CA ARG A 407 17.55 -9.28 -2.20
C ARG A 407 16.33 -10.09 -1.80
N GLN A 408 15.69 -10.72 -2.78
CA GLN A 408 14.49 -11.55 -2.58
C GLN A 408 14.66 -12.79 -1.67
N ASP A 409 15.90 -13.17 -1.37
CA ASP A 409 16.27 -14.24 -0.44
C ASP A 409 16.50 -13.74 1.00
N GLY A 410 16.42 -12.43 1.23
CA GLY A 410 16.66 -11.79 2.53
C GLY A 410 18.09 -11.27 2.74
N SER A 411 18.99 -11.46 1.78
CA SER A 411 20.34 -10.91 1.85
C SER A 411 20.30 -9.38 1.80
N VAL A 412 20.90 -8.72 2.79
CA VAL A 412 21.01 -7.25 2.82
C VAL A 412 22.03 -6.81 1.78
N VAL A 413 21.64 -5.88 0.92
CA VAL A 413 22.55 -5.23 -0.04
C VAL A 413 23.12 -3.98 0.59
N ASP A 414 22.25 -3.16 1.19
CA ASP A 414 22.67 -1.90 1.79
C ASP A 414 21.63 -1.34 2.78
N VAL A 415 22.05 -0.46 3.69
CA VAL A 415 21.19 0.19 4.70
C VAL A 415 21.52 1.68 4.80
N ARG A 416 20.47 2.52 4.85
CA ARG A 416 20.60 3.97 5.04
C ARG A 416 19.69 4.49 6.15
N HIS A 417 20.24 5.32 7.03
CA HIS A 417 19.45 6.13 7.97
C HIS A 417 18.96 7.41 7.30
N VAL A 418 17.64 7.59 7.26
CA VAL A 418 17.03 8.76 6.62
C VAL A 418 17.15 9.98 7.53
N ARG A 419 17.66 11.07 6.95
CA ARG A 419 17.73 12.39 7.58
C ARG A 419 16.93 13.38 6.76
N ALA A 420 16.48 14.46 7.40
CA ALA A 420 16.02 15.65 6.70
C ALA A 420 16.50 16.89 7.45
N ARG A 421 16.84 17.92 6.68
CA ARG A 421 17.36 19.20 7.23
C ARG A 421 18.52 18.98 8.22
N GLY A 422 19.41 18.04 7.90
CA GLY A 422 20.59 17.71 8.71
C GLY A 422 20.29 17.00 10.03
N ARG A 423 19.08 16.49 10.25
CA ARG A 423 18.71 15.74 11.47
C ARG A 423 18.15 14.36 11.12
N ALA A 424 18.47 13.37 11.95
CA ALA A 424 17.83 12.07 11.86
C ALA A 424 16.33 12.23 12.14
N PHE A 425 15.52 11.47 11.40
CA PHE A 425 14.07 11.50 11.54
C PHE A 425 13.60 10.95 12.90
N GLY A 426 14.43 10.16 13.58
CA GLY A 426 14.03 9.40 14.76
C GLY A 426 13.19 8.17 14.38
N GLY A 427 12.86 7.35 15.37
CA GLY A 427 11.94 6.23 15.19
C GLY A 427 10.50 6.69 14.96
N ALA A 428 9.61 5.77 14.61
CA ALA A 428 8.16 5.96 14.49
C ALA A 428 7.64 6.83 13.32
N ARG A 429 8.52 7.46 12.54
CA ARG A 429 8.08 8.50 11.59
C ARG A 429 7.96 8.07 10.14
N LEU A 430 8.88 7.23 9.64
CA LEU A 430 8.79 6.73 8.28
C LEU A 430 7.57 5.81 8.14
N ASN A 431 6.90 5.88 7.00
CA ASN A 431 5.62 5.21 6.83
C ASN A 431 5.46 4.47 5.50
N GLY A 432 5.64 5.14 4.37
CA GLY A 432 5.54 4.55 3.04
C GLY A 432 6.79 4.77 2.21
N ILE A 433 6.97 3.96 1.18
CA ILE A 433 8.11 4.03 0.25
C ILE A 433 7.64 3.78 -1.19
N ALA A 434 8.20 4.53 -2.13
CA ALA A 434 8.01 4.33 -3.56
C ALA A 434 9.31 4.63 -4.30
N THR A 435 9.49 4.06 -5.48
CA THR A 435 10.64 4.28 -6.36
C THR A 435 10.22 4.97 -7.64
N SER A 436 11.12 5.75 -8.23
CA SER A 436 10.91 6.37 -9.53
C SER A 436 10.98 5.33 -10.64
N SER A 437 10.25 5.57 -11.73
CA SER A 437 10.27 4.71 -12.92
C SER A 437 11.63 4.68 -13.62
N ASP A 438 12.48 5.68 -13.38
CA ASP A 438 13.87 5.70 -13.86
C ASP A 438 14.88 5.12 -12.84
N HIS A 439 14.37 4.60 -11.72
CA HIS A 439 15.12 3.97 -10.63
C HIS A 439 16.16 4.87 -9.95
N SER A 440 16.12 6.19 -10.20
CA SER A 440 17.10 7.14 -9.67
C SER A 440 16.74 7.70 -8.29
N ARG A 441 15.47 7.59 -7.87
CA ARG A 441 14.94 8.22 -6.66
C ARG A 441 14.06 7.27 -5.87
N ILE A 442 14.05 7.50 -4.57
CA ILE A 442 13.12 6.89 -3.62
C ILE A 442 12.34 8.03 -2.98
N TRP A 443 11.03 7.89 -2.87
CA TRP A 443 10.19 8.76 -2.06
C TRP A 443 9.74 8.03 -0.82
N VAL A 444 9.80 8.71 0.31
CA VAL A 444 9.30 8.19 1.59
C VAL A 444 8.28 9.14 2.18
N SER A 445 7.11 8.62 2.55
CA SER A 445 6.15 9.38 3.34
C SER A 445 6.53 9.31 4.81
N TYR A 446 6.20 10.38 5.54
CA TYR A 446 6.46 10.46 6.97
C TYR A 446 5.30 11.08 7.74
N VAL A 447 5.19 10.72 9.01
CA VAL A 447 4.24 11.31 9.96
C VAL A 447 4.94 12.24 10.96
N GLY A 448 4.16 13.11 11.61
CA GLY A 448 4.67 14.07 12.58
C GLY A 448 5.33 15.30 11.96
N ARG A 449 5.86 16.18 12.80
CA ARG A 449 6.41 17.50 12.41
C ARG A 449 7.90 17.45 12.13
N LEU A 450 8.35 18.19 11.12
CA LEU A 450 9.79 18.38 10.90
C LEU A 450 10.30 19.60 11.68
N PRO A 451 11.52 19.55 12.24
CA PRO A 451 12.14 20.72 12.86
C PRO A 451 12.13 21.94 11.95
N GLY A 452 11.59 23.05 12.45
CA GLY A 452 11.46 24.31 11.70
C GLY A 452 10.36 24.29 10.64
N LEU A 453 9.43 23.34 10.72
CA LEU A 453 8.14 23.26 10.00
C LEU A 453 7.05 22.77 10.98
N ASP A 454 7.10 23.27 12.22
CA ASP A 454 6.36 22.71 13.36
C ASP A 454 4.84 22.95 13.26
N ASP A 455 4.39 23.85 12.40
CA ASP A 455 2.98 24.10 12.10
C ASP A 455 2.41 23.17 11.01
N ARG A 456 3.21 22.22 10.50
CA ARG A 456 2.83 21.26 9.47
C ARG A 456 3.20 19.83 9.90
N SER A 457 2.21 18.94 9.91
CA SER A 457 2.41 17.52 10.21
C SER A 457 2.36 16.69 8.93
N GLY A 458 3.29 15.75 8.82
CA GLY A 458 3.43 14.78 7.75
C GLY A 458 3.81 15.37 6.39
N GLY A 459 4.27 14.50 5.50
CA GLY A 459 4.76 14.90 4.19
C GLY A 459 5.51 13.80 3.44
N VAL A 460 6.30 14.22 2.46
CA VAL A 460 7.14 13.33 1.64
C VAL A 460 8.56 13.87 1.55
N LEU A 461 9.53 12.96 1.65
CA LEU A 461 10.93 13.19 1.32
C LEU A 461 11.27 12.49 0.01
N GLU A 462 12.24 13.05 -0.71
CA GLU A 462 12.95 12.39 -1.79
C GLU A 462 14.39 12.12 -1.34
N ILE A 463 14.86 10.87 -1.52
CA ILE A 463 16.25 10.47 -1.31
C ILE A 463 16.80 9.83 -2.59
N PRO A 464 18.12 9.89 -2.84
CA PRO A 464 18.76 9.12 -3.91
C PRO A 464 18.54 7.62 -3.74
N ALA A 465 18.36 6.90 -4.86
CA ALA A 465 18.47 5.44 -4.88
C ALA A 465 19.92 4.99 -4.62
N PHE A 466 20.11 3.77 -4.07
CA PHE A 466 21.43 3.25 -3.69
C PHE A 466 21.58 1.74 -3.91
#